data_AF-A0A914JCS7-F1
#
_entry.id   AF-A0A914JCS7-F1
#
_cell.length_a   1.000
_cell.length_b   1.000
_cell.length_c   1.000
_cell.angle_alpha   90.00
_cell.angle_beta   90.00
_cell.angle_gamma   90.00
#
_symmetry.space_group_name_H-M   'P 1'
#
loop_
_entity.id
_entity.type
_entity.pdbx_description
1 polymer ?
#
loop_
_entity_poly.entity_id
_entity_poly.type
_entity_poly.pdbx_seq_one_letter_code
_entity_poly.pdbx_strand_id
1 'polypeptide(L)'
;MACSALFILDLKGKPIISRNYRGDIDMGVIEKFVPLLGDLEEEGQTAPIVDHPEATFIFIKYNNVYIVSMSRKNVNVALVQSFLFKVVQVFGEYFKDVEEESVRDNFVIIYELLDEMMDFGYPQTTEGRILREYITQEGHKLEAPRPPMAVTNAVSWRSEGLKYRKNEVFLDVIESVHLLANANGTVLQSEIVGSVKMRVYLSGMPELRLGLNDKIQFEASGRGKTNKSVELEDVKFHQCVRLSRFENDRTISFIPPDGEFELMSYRLTTVVKPLIWIEAVVERFSRSRVEYMIKAKSQFKRRSTANNVEIIIPVPSDADSPKFKAAIGSAKYTPEENAFVWQIKSFPGGKEFLLRAHFNLPSVTGEGKEGKRPIRVKFEIPYFTTSGIQWLSSTSMGSLHHPKRRLSAENDMILISSFSVFIDNCGIELIMHLTVNFVIK
;
A
#
# COMPACT_ATOMS: atom_id res chain seq x y z
N MET A 1 18.12 0.03 21.82
CA MET A 1 17.64 -1.32 22.23
C MET A 1 16.29 -1.51 21.57
N ALA A 2 16.00 -2.69 21.01
CA ALA A 2 14.77 -2.94 20.24
C ALA A 2 14.00 -4.19 20.72
N CYS A 3 14.45 -5.41 20.41
CA CYS A 3 13.73 -6.64 20.78
C CYS A 3 14.46 -7.46 21.85
N SER A 4 13.76 -8.37 22.56
CA SER A 4 14.39 -9.36 23.47
C SER A 4 14.05 -10.79 23.08
N ALA A 5 12.81 -11.04 22.70
CA ALA A 5 12.37 -12.25 21.99
C ALA A 5 11.34 -11.87 20.91
N LEU A 6 11.21 -12.72 19.89
CA LEU A 6 10.23 -12.61 18.80
C LEU A 6 9.45 -13.92 18.69
N PHE A 7 8.14 -13.81 18.48
CA PHE A 7 7.23 -14.94 18.33
C PHE A 7 6.35 -14.76 17.09
N ILE A 8 6.01 -15.88 16.47
CA ILE A 8 4.94 -15.97 15.47
C ILE A 8 3.89 -16.92 16.05
N LEU A 9 2.69 -16.41 16.28
CA LEU A 9 1.57 -17.13 16.90
C LEU A 9 0.46 -17.39 15.89
N ASP A 10 -0.31 -18.45 16.08
CA ASP A 10 -1.61 -18.64 15.41
C ASP A 10 -2.69 -17.71 15.98
N LEU A 11 -3.89 -17.70 15.38
CA LEU A 11 -5.04 -16.92 15.89
C LEU A 11 -5.53 -17.32 17.29
N LYS A 12 -5.00 -18.38 17.90
CA LYS A 12 -5.32 -18.84 19.26
C LYS A 12 -4.22 -18.48 20.27
N GLY A 13 -3.18 -17.78 19.83
CA GLY A 13 -2.03 -17.41 20.66
C GLY A 13 -0.98 -18.50 20.83
N LYS A 14 -1.11 -19.65 20.15
CA LYS A 14 -0.13 -20.72 20.27
C LYS A 14 1.13 -20.36 19.46
N PRO A 15 2.34 -20.42 20.04
CA PRO A 15 3.56 -20.20 19.28
C PRO A 15 3.77 -21.27 18.21
N ILE A 16 3.97 -20.81 16.98
CA ILE A 16 4.39 -21.60 15.82
C ILE A 16 5.93 -21.59 15.76
N ILE A 17 6.52 -20.40 15.89
CA ILE A 17 7.97 -20.16 15.94
C ILE A 17 8.27 -19.16 17.07
N SER A 18 9.39 -19.35 17.75
CA SER A 18 9.86 -18.45 18.81
C SER A 18 11.39 -18.31 18.77
N ARG A 19 11.90 -17.09 18.68
CA ARG A 19 13.34 -16.79 18.74
C ARG A 19 13.66 -15.90 19.93
N ASN A 20 14.52 -16.38 20.82
CA ASN A 20 15.04 -15.59 21.94
C ASN A 20 16.41 -15.00 21.54
N TYR A 21 16.54 -13.68 21.57
CA TYR A 21 17.76 -12.98 21.19
C TYR A 21 18.61 -12.56 22.39
N ARG A 22 18.05 -12.52 23.61
CA ARG A 22 18.69 -11.83 24.75
C ARG A 22 18.63 -12.56 26.09
N GLY A 23 17.74 -13.54 26.26
CA GLY A 23 17.63 -14.37 27.47
C GLY A 23 17.17 -13.65 28.75
N ASP A 24 16.74 -12.38 28.69
CA ASP A 24 16.35 -11.59 29.87
C ASP A 24 14.82 -11.54 30.15
N ILE A 25 14.06 -12.37 29.44
CA ILE A 25 12.63 -12.65 29.66
C ILE A 25 12.41 -14.17 29.51
N ASP A 26 11.53 -14.74 30.34
CA ASP A 26 11.05 -16.11 30.19
C ASP A 26 10.09 -16.20 28.97
N MET A 27 10.29 -17.22 28.15
CA MET A 27 9.50 -17.45 26.94
C MET A 27 8.05 -17.84 27.28
N GLY A 28 7.78 -18.43 28.44
CA GLY A 28 6.42 -18.78 28.89
C GLY A 28 5.50 -17.56 29.11
N VAL A 29 6.07 -16.36 29.27
CA VAL A 29 5.29 -15.12 29.46
C VAL A 29 4.44 -14.77 28.23
N ILE A 30 4.74 -15.33 27.05
CA ILE A 30 3.92 -15.15 25.83
C ILE A 30 2.48 -15.68 25.98
N GLU A 31 2.23 -16.67 26.84
CA GLU A 31 0.89 -17.24 27.06
C GLU A 31 -0.10 -16.21 27.63
N LYS A 32 0.40 -15.12 28.23
CA LYS A 32 -0.41 -14.02 28.76
C LYS A 32 -0.87 -13.03 27.69
N PHE A 33 -0.26 -13.04 26.49
CA PHE A 33 -0.51 -12.03 25.44
C PHE A 33 -1.96 -12.04 24.94
N VAL A 34 -2.50 -13.21 24.55
CA VAL A 34 -3.85 -13.28 23.97
C VAL A 34 -4.98 -13.02 24.98
N PRO A 35 -4.93 -13.52 26.23
CA PRO A 35 -5.88 -13.10 27.26
C PRO A 35 -5.92 -11.58 27.45
N LEU A 36 -4.76 -10.94 27.64
CA LEU A 36 -4.67 -9.48 27.82
C LEU A 36 -5.16 -8.70 26.59
N LEU A 37 -4.93 -9.21 25.38
CA LEU A 37 -5.46 -8.61 24.15
C LEU A 37 -6.99 -8.76 24.08
N GLY A 38 -7.54 -9.90 24.52
CA GLY A 38 -8.99 -10.11 24.62
C GLY A 38 -9.66 -9.16 25.60
N ASP A 39 -9.11 -9.02 26.81
CA ASP A 39 -9.60 -8.07 27.83
C ASP A 39 -9.62 -6.63 27.27
N LEU A 40 -8.55 -6.23 26.57
CA LEU A 40 -8.46 -4.91 25.92
C LEU A 40 -9.42 -4.75 24.73
N GLU A 41 -9.66 -5.78 23.93
CA GLU A 41 -10.66 -5.76 22.85
C GLU A 41 -12.10 -5.67 23.41
N GLU A 42 -12.41 -6.29 24.55
CA GLU A 42 -13.70 -6.16 25.25
C GLU A 42 -13.91 -4.77 25.86
N GLU A 43 -12.85 -4.13 26.41
CA GLU A 43 -12.90 -2.73 26.85
C GLU A 43 -12.93 -1.72 25.67
N GLY A 44 -12.77 -2.19 24.42
CA GLY A 44 -12.69 -1.33 23.23
C GLY A 44 -11.37 -0.58 23.07
N GLN A 45 -10.31 -0.98 23.79
CA GLN A 45 -8.99 -0.36 23.84
C GLN A 45 -7.99 -1.06 22.88
N THR A 46 -8.21 -0.93 21.57
CA THR A 46 -7.29 -1.53 20.57
C THR A 46 -5.98 -0.73 20.45
N ALA A 47 -4.86 -1.34 20.86
CA ALA A 47 -3.51 -0.78 20.74
C ALA A 47 -2.50 -1.83 20.21
N PRO A 48 -1.50 -1.44 19.39
CA PRO A 48 -0.43 -2.35 18.92
C PRO A 48 0.63 -2.67 19.99
N ILE A 49 0.39 -2.25 21.23
CA ILE A 49 1.24 -2.44 22.39
C ILE A 49 0.34 -2.92 23.53
N VAL A 50 0.71 -4.03 24.17
CA VAL A 50 0.08 -4.51 25.40
C VAL A 50 1.16 -4.48 26.48
N ASP A 51 0.95 -3.74 27.56
CA ASP A 51 1.94 -3.63 28.64
C ASP A 51 1.59 -4.56 29.81
N HIS A 52 2.60 -5.19 30.40
CA HIS A 52 2.43 -6.15 31.50
C HIS A 52 3.70 -6.16 32.37
N PRO A 53 3.62 -6.29 33.71
CA PRO A 53 4.77 -6.10 34.62
C PRO A 53 6.00 -6.99 34.38
N GLU A 54 5.83 -8.10 33.65
CA GLU A 54 6.92 -9.01 33.28
C GLU A 54 7.55 -8.68 31.92
N ALA A 55 6.77 -8.14 30.97
CA ALA A 55 7.18 -7.79 29.61
C ALA A 55 6.11 -6.91 28.92
N THR A 56 6.55 -5.89 28.19
CA THR A 56 5.75 -5.19 27.19
C THR A 56 5.75 -6.00 25.88
N PHE A 57 4.56 -6.27 25.34
CA PHE A 57 4.35 -6.89 24.04
C PHE A 57 4.12 -5.81 22.98
N ILE A 58 4.85 -5.88 21.85
CA ILE A 58 4.67 -5.01 20.68
C ILE A 58 4.34 -5.93 19.51
N PHE A 59 3.20 -5.76 18.85
CA PHE A 59 2.74 -6.73 17.86
C PHE A 59 2.17 -6.12 16.58
N ILE A 60 2.11 -6.97 15.55
CA ILE A 60 1.26 -6.78 14.37
C ILE A 60 0.46 -8.06 14.12
N LYS A 61 -0.72 -7.91 13.52
CA LYS A 61 -1.54 -9.00 13.00
C LYS A 61 -1.44 -8.99 11.47
N TYR A 62 -1.15 -10.14 10.87
CA TYR A 62 -1.05 -10.28 9.41
C TYR A 62 -1.69 -11.59 9.00
N ASN A 63 -2.64 -11.55 8.07
CA ASN A 63 -3.48 -12.70 7.68
C ASN A 63 -4.03 -13.46 8.91
N ASN A 64 -3.61 -14.71 9.10
CA ASN A 64 -3.99 -15.60 10.20
C ASN A 64 -2.88 -15.78 11.27
N VAL A 65 -1.86 -14.90 11.30
CA VAL A 65 -0.78 -14.94 12.29
C VAL A 65 -0.63 -13.62 13.06
N TYR A 66 -0.21 -13.72 14.32
CA TYR A 66 0.30 -12.60 15.10
C TYR A 66 1.82 -12.67 15.13
N ILE A 67 2.51 -11.56 14.85
CA ILE A 67 3.96 -11.45 15.05
C ILE A 67 4.17 -10.51 16.24
N VAL A 68 4.79 -11.04 17.30
CA VAL A 68 4.89 -10.39 18.61
C VAL A 68 6.36 -10.28 19.01
N SER A 69 6.82 -9.06 19.29
CA SER A 69 8.09 -8.80 19.97
C SER A 69 7.86 -8.55 21.45
N MET A 70 8.74 -9.08 22.29
CA MET A 70 8.73 -8.86 23.74
C MET A 70 9.93 -8.04 24.18
N SER A 71 9.69 -7.09 25.08
CA SER A 71 10.73 -6.29 25.74
C SER A 71 10.43 -6.09 27.23
N ARG A 72 11.47 -6.05 28.06
CA ARG A 72 11.40 -5.69 29.48
C ARG A 72 12.01 -4.31 29.77
N LYS A 73 12.37 -3.57 28.72
CA LYS A 73 13.05 -2.27 28.79
C LYS A 73 12.29 -1.27 27.93
N ASN A 74 12.41 0.01 28.26
CA ASN A 74 12.00 1.09 27.36
C ASN A 74 12.81 0.95 26.05
N VAL A 75 12.11 0.66 24.97
CA VAL A 75 12.65 0.40 23.62
C VAL A 75 12.00 1.35 22.62
N ASN A 76 12.67 1.60 21.50
CA ASN A 76 12.07 2.37 20.43
C ASN A 76 10.99 1.52 19.74
N VAL A 77 9.73 1.70 20.15
CA VAL A 77 8.58 0.94 19.63
C VAL A 77 8.44 1.10 18.11
N ALA A 78 8.70 2.29 17.55
CA ALA A 78 8.65 2.50 16.11
C ALA A 78 9.70 1.66 15.37
N LEU A 79 10.91 1.53 15.91
CA LEU A 79 11.94 0.63 15.36
C LEU A 79 11.51 -0.83 15.42
N VAL A 80 10.92 -1.28 16.54
CA VAL A 80 10.38 -2.64 16.69
C VAL A 80 9.27 -2.90 15.68
N GLN A 81 8.26 -2.04 15.63
CA GLN A 81 7.10 -2.19 14.76
C GLN A 81 7.47 -2.12 13.27
N SER A 82 8.40 -1.23 12.88
CA SER A 82 8.97 -1.21 11.52
C SER A 82 9.72 -2.50 11.19
N PHE A 83 10.47 -3.08 12.15
CA PHE A 83 11.10 -4.38 11.96
C PHE A 83 10.07 -5.51 11.80
N LEU A 84 8.98 -5.52 12.56
CA LEU A 84 7.91 -6.52 12.41
C LEU A 84 7.31 -6.48 10.99
N PHE A 85 6.98 -5.30 10.47
CA PHE A 85 6.50 -5.16 9.09
C PHE A 85 7.57 -5.57 8.06
N LYS A 86 8.86 -5.32 8.34
CA LYS A 86 9.96 -5.74 7.45
C LYS A 86 10.19 -7.26 7.46
N VAL A 87 9.95 -7.94 8.59
CA VAL A 87 9.92 -9.41 8.68
C VAL A 87 8.80 -9.98 7.80
N VAL A 88 7.59 -9.40 7.84
CA VAL A 88 6.50 -9.78 6.91
C VAL A 88 6.90 -9.55 5.45
N GLN A 89 7.52 -8.41 5.11
CA GLN A 89 8.01 -8.15 3.75
C GLN A 89 8.99 -9.23 3.29
N VAL A 90 10.00 -9.55 4.09
CA VAL A 90 11.02 -10.56 3.73
C VAL A 90 10.38 -11.94 3.60
N PHE A 91 9.48 -12.35 4.50
CA PHE A 91 8.78 -13.62 4.37
C PHE A 91 7.89 -13.67 3.13
N GLY A 92 7.20 -12.59 2.76
CA GLY A 92 6.46 -12.50 1.49
C GLY A 92 7.39 -12.59 0.27
N GLU A 93 8.61 -12.04 0.34
CA GLU A 93 9.61 -12.16 -0.73
C GLU A 93 10.15 -13.60 -0.93
N TYR A 94 10.05 -14.48 0.07
CA TYR A 94 10.46 -15.89 0.02
C TYR A 94 9.30 -16.85 -0.24
N PHE A 95 8.18 -16.69 0.45
CA PHE A 95 7.07 -17.64 0.49
C PHE A 95 5.83 -17.18 -0.30
N LYS A 96 5.85 -15.94 -0.83
CA LYS A 96 4.71 -15.19 -1.42
C LYS A 96 3.67 -14.79 -0.38
N ASP A 97 3.06 -15.78 0.26
CA ASP A 97 1.96 -15.61 1.20
C ASP A 97 2.41 -16.00 2.62
N VAL A 98 2.24 -15.09 3.58
CA VAL A 98 2.66 -15.30 4.98
C VAL A 98 1.45 -15.71 5.80
N GLU A 99 1.32 -17.02 6.03
CA GLU A 99 0.22 -17.65 6.76
C GLU A 99 0.71 -18.78 7.69
N GLU A 100 -0.17 -19.26 8.57
CA GLU A 100 0.08 -20.36 9.53
C GLU A 100 0.70 -21.61 8.88
N GLU A 101 0.28 -21.96 7.65
CA GLU A 101 0.81 -23.08 6.86
C GLU A 101 2.22 -22.76 6.33
N SER A 102 2.40 -21.63 5.62
CA SER A 102 3.70 -21.16 5.12
C SER A 102 4.78 -21.10 6.21
N VAL A 103 4.42 -20.64 7.42
CA VAL A 103 5.32 -20.53 8.56
C VAL A 103 5.73 -21.91 9.11
N ARG A 104 4.83 -22.90 9.09
CA ARG A 104 5.14 -24.28 9.51
C ARG A 104 6.03 -25.00 8.52
N ASP A 105 5.72 -24.91 7.23
CA ASP A 105 6.45 -25.66 6.20
C ASP A 105 7.88 -25.13 5.99
N ASN A 106 8.11 -23.84 6.22
CA ASN A 106 9.40 -23.17 5.98
C ASN A 106 10.19 -22.88 7.26
N PHE A 107 9.89 -23.56 8.38
CA PHE A 107 10.43 -23.21 9.70
C PHE A 107 11.97 -23.11 9.78
N VAL A 108 12.70 -23.95 9.03
CA VAL A 108 14.18 -23.92 8.98
C VAL A 108 14.69 -22.60 8.40
N ILE A 109 14.20 -22.23 7.21
CA ILE A 109 14.56 -20.99 6.52
C ILE A 109 14.13 -19.77 7.36
N ILE A 110 13.02 -19.86 8.10
CA ILE A 110 12.59 -18.80 9.01
C ILE A 110 13.57 -18.63 10.18
N TYR A 111 14.12 -19.71 10.77
CA TYR A 111 15.15 -19.57 11.80
C TYR A 111 16.44 -18.94 11.24
N GLU A 112 16.89 -19.34 10.05
CA GLU A 112 18.06 -18.74 9.37
C GLU A 112 17.84 -17.25 9.08
N LEU A 113 16.66 -16.89 8.55
CA LEU A 113 16.27 -15.50 8.31
C LEU A 113 16.20 -14.69 9.60
N LEU A 114 15.64 -15.24 10.68
CA LEU A 114 15.51 -14.52 11.94
C LEU A 114 16.85 -14.26 12.64
N ASP A 115 17.89 -15.04 12.35
CA ASP A 115 19.24 -14.79 12.85
C ASP A 115 20.01 -13.76 12.01
N GLU A 116 19.97 -13.85 10.68
CA GLU A 116 20.64 -12.89 9.80
C GLU A 116 19.92 -11.51 9.74
N MET A 117 18.62 -11.47 10.02
CA MET A 117 17.87 -10.23 10.13
C MET A 117 18.05 -9.51 11.48
N MET A 118 18.48 -10.19 12.55
CA MET A 118 18.58 -9.60 13.90
C MET A 118 19.57 -10.32 14.81
N ASP A 119 20.58 -9.59 15.30
CA ASP A 119 21.51 -10.07 16.34
C ASP A 119 21.30 -9.31 17.66
N PHE A 120 21.30 -10.04 18.78
CA PHE A 120 21.10 -9.57 20.16
C PHE A 120 19.94 -8.54 20.33
N GLY A 121 18.90 -8.66 19.51
CA GLY A 121 17.73 -7.78 19.51
C GLY A 121 17.88 -6.48 18.70
N TYR A 122 18.91 -6.37 17.86
CA TYR A 122 19.17 -5.25 16.94
C TYR A 122 19.03 -5.73 15.48
N PRO A 123 18.16 -5.10 14.65
CA PRO A 123 18.05 -5.43 13.23
C PRO A 123 19.39 -5.27 12.49
N GLN A 124 19.73 -6.25 11.65
CA GLN A 124 20.94 -6.28 10.83
C GLN A 124 20.58 -6.22 9.33
N THR A 125 20.71 -7.32 8.58
CA THR A 125 20.47 -7.34 7.13
C THR A 125 19.00 -7.65 6.85
N THR A 126 18.22 -6.65 6.41
CA THR A 126 16.79 -6.85 6.14
C THR A 126 16.42 -6.88 4.65
N GLU A 127 17.39 -6.87 3.74
CA GLU A 127 17.11 -6.80 2.29
C GLU A 127 16.88 -8.20 1.70
N GLY A 128 15.59 -8.55 1.52
CA GLY A 128 15.14 -9.88 1.07
C GLY A 128 15.75 -10.36 -0.25
N ARG A 129 16.22 -9.47 -1.13
CA ARG A 129 16.98 -9.84 -2.34
C ARG A 129 18.43 -10.23 -2.07
N ILE A 130 19.09 -9.59 -1.12
CA ILE A 130 20.49 -9.88 -0.75
C ILE A 130 20.57 -11.12 0.16
N LEU A 131 19.61 -11.26 1.08
CA LEU A 131 19.47 -12.48 1.90
C LEU A 131 19.36 -13.73 1.01
N ARG A 132 18.62 -13.66 -0.10
CA ARG A 132 18.43 -14.77 -1.05
C ARG A 132 19.68 -15.21 -1.82
N GLU A 133 20.78 -14.46 -1.74
CA GLU A 133 22.05 -14.87 -2.35
C GLU A 133 22.83 -15.89 -1.50
N TYR A 134 22.49 -16.04 -0.21
CA TYR A 134 23.19 -16.95 0.71
C TYR A 134 22.27 -17.74 1.67
N ILE A 135 21.02 -17.32 1.86
CA ILE A 135 19.97 -18.08 2.55
C ILE A 135 19.04 -18.64 1.46
N THR A 136 19.21 -19.92 1.11
CA THR A 136 18.60 -20.51 -0.08
C THR A 136 17.64 -21.65 0.26
N GLN A 137 16.44 -21.63 -0.31
CA GLN A 137 15.44 -22.70 -0.16
C GLN A 137 15.90 -24.06 -0.74
N GLU A 138 16.83 -24.05 -1.70
CA GLU A 138 17.42 -25.25 -2.30
C GLU A 138 18.70 -25.67 -1.56
N GLY A 139 18.64 -26.77 -0.80
CA GLY A 139 19.78 -27.27 -0.03
C GLY A 139 20.86 -27.92 -0.88
N HIS A 140 21.86 -27.16 -1.34
CA HIS A 140 22.95 -27.66 -2.19
C HIS A 140 24.38 -27.35 -1.71
N LYS A 141 25.03 -28.43 -1.22
CA LYS A 141 26.48 -28.61 -0.95
C LYS A 141 27.10 -27.94 0.28
N LEU A 142 28.22 -28.54 0.70
CA LEU A 142 28.89 -28.40 2.00
C LEU A 142 29.86 -27.21 2.11
N GLU A 143 29.87 -26.29 1.14
CA GLU A 143 30.62 -25.03 1.24
C GLU A 143 29.62 -23.93 1.60
N ALA A 144 29.72 -23.41 2.83
CA ALA A 144 28.85 -22.32 3.27
C ALA A 144 29.01 -21.11 2.32
N PRO A 145 27.92 -20.60 1.71
CA PRO A 145 28.00 -19.45 0.82
C PRO A 145 28.55 -18.25 1.59
N ARG A 146 29.62 -17.63 1.07
CA ARG A 146 30.21 -16.44 1.70
C ARG A 146 29.21 -15.28 1.58
N PRO A 147 28.94 -14.51 2.65
CA PRO A 147 28.06 -13.36 2.57
C PRO A 147 28.46 -12.40 1.43
N PRO A 148 27.51 -11.95 0.59
CA PRO A 148 27.78 -11.02 -0.50
C PRO A 148 28.42 -9.73 0.02
N MET A 149 29.34 -9.14 -0.75
CA MET A 149 29.97 -7.85 -0.37
C MET A 149 28.93 -6.72 -0.18
N ALA A 150 27.74 -6.84 -0.77
CA ALA A 150 26.60 -5.95 -0.53
C ALA A 150 26.23 -5.86 0.97
N VAL A 151 26.32 -6.96 1.74
CA VAL A 151 26.03 -6.98 3.18
C VAL A 151 26.93 -6.01 3.97
N THR A 152 28.18 -5.83 3.52
CA THR A 152 29.18 -4.97 4.16
C THR A 152 29.41 -3.62 3.48
N ASN A 153 28.81 -3.40 2.30
CA ASN A 153 29.05 -2.20 1.48
C ASN A 153 28.07 -1.07 1.83
N ALA A 154 28.48 0.18 1.55
CA ALA A 154 27.61 1.36 1.64
C ALA A 154 26.45 1.39 0.61
N VAL A 155 26.34 0.35 -0.24
CA VAL A 155 25.22 0.08 -1.14
C VAL A 155 24.75 -1.34 -0.83
N SER A 156 23.81 -1.46 0.12
CA SER A 156 23.37 -2.73 0.72
C SER A 156 22.15 -3.37 0.04
N TRP A 157 21.71 -2.80 -1.08
CA TRP A 157 20.47 -3.17 -1.80
C TRP A 157 20.71 -3.53 -3.28
N ARG A 158 21.98 -3.61 -3.73
CA ARG A 158 22.33 -3.98 -5.09
C ARG A 158 23.71 -4.66 -5.15
N SER A 159 23.73 -5.90 -5.64
CA SER A 159 24.95 -6.68 -5.84
C SER A 159 25.68 -6.32 -7.13
N GLU A 160 27.00 -6.49 -7.14
CA GLU A 160 27.83 -6.24 -8.31
C GLU A 160 27.70 -7.35 -9.37
N GLY A 161 28.21 -7.11 -10.59
CA GLY A 161 28.29 -8.14 -11.63
C GLY A 161 27.01 -8.45 -12.40
N LEU A 162 25.85 -7.91 -11.99
CA LEU A 162 24.55 -8.01 -12.68
C LEU A 162 24.67 -7.67 -14.17
N LYS A 163 24.08 -8.50 -15.06
CA LYS A 163 24.16 -8.36 -16.52
C LYS A 163 22.84 -8.72 -17.19
N TYR A 164 22.29 -7.78 -17.94
CA TYR A 164 21.07 -7.97 -18.73
C TYR A 164 21.37 -7.91 -20.24
N ARG A 165 20.64 -8.71 -21.04
CA ARG A 165 20.74 -8.69 -22.51
C ARG A 165 20.26 -7.37 -23.13
N LYS A 166 19.39 -6.65 -22.42
CA LYS A 166 18.95 -5.30 -22.71
C LYS A 166 18.88 -4.53 -21.40
N ASN A 167 19.25 -3.26 -21.42
CA ASN A 167 19.14 -2.39 -20.26
C ASN A 167 17.82 -1.62 -20.37
N GLU A 168 16.81 -1.99 -19.59
CA GLU A 168 15.43 -1.45 -19.67
C GLU A 168 14.96 -0.99 -18.28
N VAL A 169 14.17 0.08 -18.21
CA VAL A 169 13.59 0.63 -16.97
C VAL A 169 12.13 0.96 -17.19
N PHE A 170 11.27 0.41 -16.35
CA PHE A 170 9.85 0.75 -16.28
C PHE A 170 9.63 1.58 -15.03
N LEU A 171 8.73 2.56 -15.10
CA LEU A 171 8.39 3.42 -13.98
C LEU A 171 6.88 3.60 -13.95
N ASP A 172 6.25 3.14 -12.88
CA ASP A 172 4.80 3.15 -12.72
C ASP A 172 4.45 4.18 -11.63
N VAL A 173 3.75 5.25 -12.00
CA VAL A 173 3.24 6.25 -11.05
C VAL A 173 1.82 5.86 -10.68
N ILE A 174 1.58 5.64 -9.40
CA ILE A 174 0.28 5.20 -8.87
C ILE A 174 -0.22 6.29 -7.91
N GLU A 175 -1.35 6.92 -8.20
CA GLU A 175 -1.98 7.88 -7.29
C GLU A 175 -3.23 7.31 -6.63
N SER A 176 -3.37 7.56 -5.33
CA SER A 176 -4.58 7.26 -4.54
C SER A 176 -5.14 8.59 -4.02
N VAL A 177 -6.28 9.00 -4.58
CA VAL A 177 -7.05 10.17 -4.12
C VAL A 177 -7.97 9.67 -3.03
N HIS A 178 -7.71 10.10 -1.80
CA HIS A 178 -8.60 9.94 -0.66
C HIS A 178 -9.44 11.21 -0.57
N LEU A 179 -10.73 11.10 -0.88
CA LEU A 179 -11.63 12.25 -0.89
C LEU A 179 -12.89 11.97 -0.08
N LEU A 180 -13.10 12.80 0.95
CA LEU A 180 -14.28 12.85 1.79
C LEU A 180 -15.15 14.05 1.41
N ALA A 181 -16.43 13.81 1.11
CA ALA A 181 -17.41 14.86 0.88
C ALA A 181 -18.61 14.72 1.83
N ASN A 182 -19.27 15.84 2.13
CA ASN A 182 -20.55 15.86 2.85
C ASN A 182 -21.73 15.68 1.87
N ALA A 183 -22.93 15.46 2.43
CA ALA A 183 -24.17 15.29 1.65
C ALA A 183 -24.57 16.55 0.83
N ASN A 184 -23.99 17.72 1.12
CA ASN A 184 -24.26 18.98 0.42
C ASN A 184 -23.29 19.22 -0.75
N GLY A 185 -22.36 18.30 -1.03
CA GLY A 185 -21.36 18.44 -2.10
C GLY A 185 -20.11 19.24 -1.71
N THR A 186 -19.94 19.60 -0.43
CA THR A 186 -18.68 20.19 0.05
C THR A 186 -17.66 19.08 0.29
N VAL A 187 -16.47 19.22 -0.31
CA VAL A 187 -15.32 18.37 0.02
C VAL A 187 -14.80 18.79 1.41
N LEU A 188 -14.68 17.83 2.33
CA LEU A 188 -14.20 18.03 3.70
C LEU A 188 -12.70 17.72 3.82
N GLN A 189 -12.24 16.66 3.15
CA GLN A 189 -10.84 16.26 3.07
C GLN A 189 -10.55 15.80 1.63
N SER A 190 -9.38 16.18 1.11
CA SER A 190 -8.90 15.81 -0.23
C SER A 190 -7.39 15.65 -0.15
N GLU A 191 -6.92 14.42 -0.21
CA GLU A 191 -5.51 14.09 -0.19
C GLU A 191 -5.18 13.20 -1.39
N ILE A 192 -3.99 13.37 -1.96
CA ILE A 192 -3.44 12.46 -2.96
C ILE A 192 -2.16 11.85 -2.41
N VAL A 193 -2.20 10.54 -2.16
CA VAL A 193 -1.04 9.71 -1.82
C VAL A 193 -0.54 9.08 -3.11
N GLY A 194 0.63 9.52 -3.57
CA GLY A 194 1.30 8.97 -4.73
C GLY A 194 2.40 7.98 -4.36
N SER A 195 2.60 6.98 -5.19
CA SER A 195 3.67 5.98 -5.12
C SER A 195 4.36 5.92 -6.48
N VAL A 196 5.69 5.84 -6.48
CA VAL A 196 6.52 5.70 -7.69
C VAL A 196 7.23 4.37 -7.62
N LYS A 197 6.67 3.37 -8.30
CA LYS A 197 7.30 2.06 -8.45
C LYS A 197 8.21 2.05 -9.67
N MET A 198 9.30 1.30 -9.60
CA MET A 198 10.24 1.11 -10.68
C MET A 198 10.50 -0.38 -10.88
N ARG A 199 10.63 -0.82 -12.13
CA ARG A 199 11.20 -2.13 -12.48
C ARG A 199 12.50 -1.90 -13.25
N VAL A 200 13.62 -2.24 -12.63
CA VAL A 200 14.95 -1.91 -13.14
C VAL A 200 15.68 -3.17 -13.57
N TYR A 201 15.99 -3.26 -14.86
CA TYR A 201 16.74 -4.35 -15.47
C TYR A 201 18.00 -3.76 -16.11
N LEU A 202 18.99 -3.42 -15.28
CA LEU A 202 20.20 -2.70 -15.68
C LEU A 202 21.45 -3.49 -15.33
N SER A 203 22.47 -3.41 -16.19
CA SER A 203 23.76 -4.07 -15.98
C SER A 203 24.70 -3.24 -15.10
N GLY A 204 25.44 -3.89 -14.21
CA GLY A 204 26.42 -3.26 -13.31
C GLY A 204 25.78 -2.40 -12.21
N MET A 205 26.48 -1.33 -11.83
CA MET A 205 26.10 -0.38 -10.77
C MET A 205 25.78 1.01 -11.38
N PRO A 206 24.57 1.21 -11.95
CA PRO A 206 24.21 2.47 -12.60
C PRO A 206 23.84 3.56 -11.57
N GLU A 207 24.33 4.78 -11.77
CA GLU A 207 23.80 5.96 -11.06
C GLU A 207 22.69 6.62 -11.90
N LEU A 208 21.46 6.53 -11.40
CA LEU A 208 20.29 7.20 -11.96
C LEU A 208 20.09 8.57 -11.33
N ARG A 209 19.57 9.50 -12.13
CA ARG A 209 19.13 10.83 -11.70
C ARG A 209 17.82 11.17 -12.39
N LEU A 210 16.87 11.62 -11.59
CA LEU A 210 15.47 11.77 -11.96
C LEU A 210 14.98 13.15 -11.49
N GLY A 211 14.38 13.91 -12.40
CA GLY A 211 13.84 15.24 -12.11
C GLY A 211 12.32 15.21 -12.07
N LEU A 212 11.73 16.00 -11.19
CA LEU A 212 10.28 16.19 -11.07
C LEU A 212 9.90 17.61 -11.47
N ASN A 213 8.65 17.84 -11.86
CA ASN A 213 8.09 19.19 -11.97
C ASN A 213 7.77 19.82 -10.60
N ASP A 214 8.68 19.69 -9.64
CA ASP A 214 8.58 20.28 -8.30
C ASP A 214 8.52 21.82 -8.38
N LYS A 215 7.51 22.40 -7.71
CA LYS A 215 7.33 23.84 -7.56
C LYS A 215 8.58 24.52 -6.98
N ILE A 216 9.21 23.92 -5.97
CA ILE A 216 10.39 24.48 -5.30
C ILE A 216 11.56 24.59 -6.29
N GLN A 217 11.79 23.53 -7.08
CA GLN A 217 12.84 23.53 -8.11
C GLN A 217 12.56 24.55 -9.24
N PHE A 218 11.29 24.71 -9.65
CA PHE A 218 10.89 25.68 -10.69
C PHE A 218 10.98 27.14 -10.23
N GLU A 219 10.66 27.42 -8.96
CA GLU A 219 10.78 28.75 -8.35
C GLU A 219 12.25 29.13 -8.15
N ALA A 220 13.08 28.23 -7.59
CA ALA A 220 14.53 28.43 -7.49
C ALA A 220 15.22 28.64 -8.86
N SER A 221 14.69 28.02 -9.91
CA SER A 221 15.17 28.18 -11.30
C SER A 221 14.64 29.43 -12.03
N GLY A 222 13.87 30.30 -11.35
CA GLY A 222 13.33 31.54 -11.93
C GLY A 222 12.29 31.35 -13.05
N ARG A 223 11.73 30.16 -13.21
CA ARG A 223 10.80 29.79 -14.32
C ARG A 223 9.31 29.80 -13.93
N GLY A 224 8.98 30.39 -12.79
CA GLY A 224 7.71 30.21 -12.07
C GLY A 224 6.44 30.88 -12.62
N LYS A 225 6.17 30.87 -13.94
CA LYS A 225 4.89 31.41 -14.49
C LYS A 225 4.19 30.65 -15.63
N THR A 226 4.81 29.66 -16.29
CA THR A 226 4.23 29.06 -17.51
C THR A 226 3.96 27.55 -17.48
N ASN A 227 4.57 26.80 -16.55
CA ASN A 227 4.36 25.36 -16.42
C ASN A 227 3.51 25.00 -15.20
N LYS A 228 2.75 23.90 -15.29
CA LYS A 228 2.20 23.22 -14.11
C LYS A 228 3.35 22.59 -13.33
N SER A 229 3.73 23.21 -12.23
CA SER A 229 4.46 22.54 -11.16
C SER A 229 3.51 21.77 -10.23
N VAL A 230 4.06 20.83 -9.46
CA VAL A 230 3.38 20.16 -8.34
C VAL A 230 4.04 20.60 -7.05
N GLU A 231 3.23 20.85 -6.03
CA GLU A 231 3.64 21.14 -4.67
C GLU A 231 3.51 19.84 -3.87
N LEU A 232 4.65 19.31 -3.41
CA LEU A 232 4.75 18.06 -2.65
C LEU A 232 4.94 18.41 -1.17
N GLU A 233 4.01 17.99 -0.30
CA GLU A 233 4.04 18.35 1.13
C GLU A 233 4.92 17.41 1.94
N ASP A 234 4.85 16.12 1.64
CA ASP A 234 5.68 15.06 2.24
C ASP A 234 6.19 14.17 1.10
N VAL A 235 7.47 13.77 1.17
CA VAL A 235 8.11 12.87 0.22
C VAL A 235 9.04 11.93 0.97
N LYS A 236 8.72 10.64 0.94
CA LYS A 236 9.50 9.57 1.56
C LYS A 236 10.20 8.82 0.45
N PHE A 237 11.52 8.67 0.56
CA PHE A 237 12.34 8.01 -0.44
C PHE A 237 12.82 6.64 0.04
N HIS A 238 13.05 5.75 -0.91
CA HIS A 238 13.82 4.53 -0.69
C HIS A 238 15.25 4.86 -0.24
N GLN A 239 15.85 3.98 0.58
CA GLN A 239 17.22 4.13 1.11
C GLN A 239 18.32 4.33 0.04
N CYS A 240 18.02 4.01 -1.22
CA CYS A 240 18.95 4.21 -2.34
C CYS A 240 19.11 5.67 -2.78
N VAL A 241 18.21 6.58 -2.35
CA VAL A 241 18.23 8.00 -2.71
C VAL A 241 19.16 8.78 -1.79
N ARG A 242 20.09 9.52 -2.39
CA ARG A 242 20.99 10.43 -1.67
C ARG A 242 20.23 11.69 -1.24
N LEU A 243 19.58 11.63 -0.09
CA LEU A 243 18.79 12.74 0.50
C LEU A 243 19.55 14.07 0.51
N SER A 244 20.84 14.05 0.82
CA SER A 244 21.71 15.23 0.84
C SER A 244 21.92 15.90 -0.53
N ARG A 245 21.64 15.22 -1.65
CA ARG A 245 21.55 15.88 -2.96
C ARG A 245 20.18 16.52 -3.14
N PHE A 246 19.10 15.75 -2.91
CA PHE A 246 17.73 16.24 -3.04
C PHE A 246 17.44 17.49 -2.20
N GLU A 247 18.02 17.60 -1.00
CA GLU A 247 17.91 18.80 -0.15
C GLU A 247 18.58 20.05 -0.75
N ASN A 248 19.68 19.87 -1.50
CA ASN A 248 20.46 20.96 -2.12
C ASN A 248 19.93 21.40 -3.49
N ASP A 249 19.61 20.45 -4.40
CA ASP A 249 19.28 20.75 -5.80
C ASP A 249 17.93 20.18 -6.29
N ARG A 250 17.19 19.49 -5.41
CA ARG A 250 15.96 18.74 -5.71
C ARG A 250 16.13 17.63 -6.77
N THR A 251 17.36 17.21 -7.08
CA THR A 251 17.63 16.05 -7.95
C THR A 251 17.54 14.75 -7.15
N ILE A 252 16.63 13.87 -7.55
CA ILE A 252 16.54 12.52 -6.98
C ILE A 252 17.67 11.69 -7.61
N SER A 253 18.70 11.37 -6.82
CA SER A 253 19.93 10.71 -7.28
C SER A 253 20.18 9.42 -6.49
N PHE A 254 20.27 8.29 -7.20
CA PHE A 254 20.23 6.96 -6.58
C PHE A 254 20.94 5.88 -7.41
N ILE A 255 21.31 4.78 -6.75
CA ILE A 255 21.69 3.51 -7.39
C ILE A 255 20.53 2.55 -7.16
N PRO A 256 19.72 2.17 -8.17
CA PRO A 256 18.50 1.40 -7.96
C PRO A 256 18.77 -0.05 -7.51
N PRO A 257 17.99 -0.60 -6.56
CA PRO A 257 17.81 -2.05 -6.43
C PRO A 257 17.47 -2.70 -7.77
N ASP A 258 17.82 -3.97 -7.93
CA ASP A 258 17.52 -4.72 -9.15
C ASP A 258 16.12 -5.35 -9.08
N GLY A 259 15.38 -5.35 -10.19
CA GLY A 259 13.98 -5.79 -10.24
C GLY A 259 12.98 -4.70 -9.82
N GLU A 260 11.83 -5.10 -9.24
CA GLU A 260 10.75 -4.19 -8.84
C GLU A 260 10.97 -3.60 -7.42
N PHE A 261 10.88 -2.28 -7.25
CA PHE A 261 10.89 -1.61 -5.94
C PHE A 261 10.12 -0.29 -5.97
N GLU A 262 9.73 0.23 -4.81
CA GLU A 262 9.20 1.59 -4.68
C GLU A 262 10.36 2.57 -4.48
N LEU A 263 10.50 3.56 -5.36
CA LEU A 263 11.52 4.61 -5.27
C LEU A 263 11.13 5.69 -4.26
N MET A 264 9.87 6.10 -4.28
CA MET A 264 9.35 7.16 -3.41
C MET A 264 7.82 7.10 -3.30
N SER A 265 7.32 7.47 -2.12
CA SER A 265 5.92 7.84 -1.90
C SER A 265 5.83 9.35 -1.62
N TYR A 266 4.79 10.02 -2.11
CA TYR A 266 4.58 11.45 -1.93
C TYR A 266 3.14 11.77 -1.51
N ARG A 267 2.93 12.87 -0.78
CA ARG A 267 1.62 13.30 -0.28
C ARG A 267 1.36 14.75 -0.66
N LEU A 268 0.13 15.06 -1.07
CA LEU A 268 -0.33 16.44 -1.32
C LEU A 268 -1.81 16.62 -0.93
N THR A 269 -2.11 17.67 -0.17
CA THR A 269 -3.45 18.02 0.32
C THR A 269 -4.13 19.00 -0.66
N THR A 270 -4.10 18.68 -1.95
CA THR A 270 -4.76 19.49 -2.97
C THR A 270 -6.26 19.20 -3.00
N VAL A 271 -7.08 20.24 -2.84
CA VAL A 271 -8.54 20.18 -3.02
C VAL A 271 -8.85 19.94 -4.50
N VAL A 272 -9.14 18.70 -4.86
CA VAL A 272 -9.55 18.31 -6.21
C VAL A 272 -11.06 18.07 -6.29
N LYS A 273 -11.64 18.29 -7.47
CA LYS A 273 -13.05 17.94 -7.70
C LYS A 273 -13.20 16.42 -7.79
N PRO A 274 -14.23 15.82 -7.16
CA PRO A 274 -14.46 14.37 -7.22
C PRO A 274 -14.51 13.86 -8.66
N LEU A 275 -13.56 12.99 -9.03
CA LEU A 275 -13.43 12.47 -10.39
C LEU A 275 -14.68 11.68 -10.81
N ILE A 276 -15.27 10.95 -9.87
CA ILE A 276 -16.64 10.42 -9.96
C ILE A 276 -17.43 11.01 -8.80
N TRP A 277 -18.51 11.72 -9.12
CA TRP A 277 -19.42 12.33 -8.16
C TRP A 277 -20.72 11.55 -8.09
N ILE A 278 -21.19 11.23 -6.88
CA ILE A 278 -22.40 10.44 -6.65
C ILE A 278 -23.45 11.32 -5.96
N GLU A 279 -24.56 11.54 -6.65
CA GLU A 279 -25.78 12.12 -6.07
C GLU A 279 -26.73 10.97 -5.72
N ALA A 280 -27.05 10.82 -4.44
CA ALA A 280 -27.92 9.76 -3.94
C ALA A 280 -29.13 10.37 -3.23
N VAL A 281 -30.32 10.19 -3.82
CA VAL A 281 -31.60 10.50 -3.18
C VAL A 281 -32.15 9.20 -2.59
N VAL A 282 -32.53 9.23 -1.30
CA VAL A 282 -33.03 8.06 -0.57
C VAL A 282 -34.42 8.38 0.01
N GLU A 283 -35.44 7.74 -0.53
CA GLU A 283 -36.84 7.91 -0.12
C GLU A 283 -37.27 6.72 0.75
N ARG A 284 -37.25 6.89 2.08
CA ARG A 284 -37.66 5.85 3.05
C ARG A 284 -39.15 5.99 3.39
N PHE A 285 -39.96 5.06 2.89
CA PHE A 285 -41.37 4.92 3.24
C PHE A 285 -41.47 3.99 4.47
N SER A 286 -41.72 4.58 5.63
CA SER A 286 -41.77 3.87 6.92
C SER A 286 -42.67 2.63 6.88
N ARG A 287 -42.19 1.52 7.43
CA ARG A 287 -42.90 0.21 7.49
C ARG A 287 -43.34 -0.36 6.13
N SER A 288 -42.65 0.01 5.04
CA SER A 288 -43.00 -0.46 3.70
C SER A 288 -41.79 -0.71 2.81
N ARG A 289 -40.97 0.31 2.53
CA ARG A 289 -39.94 0.25 1.49
C ARG A 289 -38.95 1.40 1.54
N VAL A 290 -37.79 1.22 0.90
CA VAL A 290 -36.85 2.31 0.61
C VAL A 290 -36.51 2.30 -0.88
N GLU A 291 -36.65 3.47 -1.52
CA GLU A 291 -36.22 3.70 -2.90
C GLU A 291 -34.95 4.54 -2.92
N TYR A 292 -33.99 4.13 -3.75
CA TYR A 292 -32.73 4.83 -4.00
C TYR A 292 -32.71 5.30 -5.44
N MET A 293 -32.48 6.59 -5.66
CA MET A 293 -32.15 7.15 -6.97
C MET A 293 -30.71 7.63 -6.95
N ILE A 294 -29.83 6.87 -7.61
CA ILE A 294 -28.39 7.11 -7.66
C ILE A 294 -28.03 7.67 -9.03
N LYS A 295 -27.38 8.85 -9.04
CA LYS A 295 -26.83 9.50 -10.23
C LYS A 295 -25.32 9.62 -10.08
N ALA A 296 -24.58 8.89 -10.93
CA ALA A 296 -23.13 9.00 -10.99
C ALA A 296 -22.71 9.93 -12.13
N LYS A 297 -21.75 10.83 -11.88
CA LYS A 297 -21.23 11.81 -12.85
C LYS A 297 -19.70 11.75 -12.91
N SER A 298 -19.12 11.50 -14.08
CA SER A 298 -17.66 11.55 -14.26
C SER A 298 -17.20 12.98 -14.56
N GLN A 299 -16.39 13.59 -13.69
CA GLN A 299 -15.91 14.98 -13.82
C GLN A 299 -14.52 15.11 -14.47
N PHE A 300 -13.93 14.00 -14.95
CA PHE A 300 -12.64 14.01 -15.66
C PHE A 300 -12.77 14.24 -17.18
N LYS A 301 -11.61 14.41 -17.83
CA LYS A 301 -11.48 14.70 -19.28
C LYS A 301 -12.17 13.62 -20.13
N ARG A 302 -12.97 14.02 -21.12
CA ARG A 302 -13.71 13.11 -22.04
C ARG A 302 -12.87 12.10 -22.82
N ARG A 303 -11.54 12.31 -22.91
CA ARG A 303 -10.57 11.40 -23.55
C ARG A 303 -10.10 10.27 -22.63
N SER A 304 -10.39 10.37 -21.33
CA SER A 304 -10.05 9.39 -20.30
C SER A 304 -11.33 8.64 -19.91
N THR A 305 -11.16 7.41 -19.44
CA THR A 305 -12.24 6.48 -19.12
C THR A 305 -11.88 5.80 -17.81
N ALA A 306 -12.80 5.80 -16.86
CA ALA A 306 -12.64 4.98 -15.66
C ALA A 306 -13.06 3.54 -15.96
N ASN A 307 -12.22 2.59 -15.58
CA ASN A 307 -12.44 1.15 -15.71
C ASN A 307 -12.92 0.57 -14.37
N ASN A 308 -13.67 -0.53 -14.44
CA ASN A 308 -14.06 -1.35 -13.28
C ASN A 308 -14.60 -0.52 -12.10
N VAL A 309 -15.47 0.45 -12.39
CA VAL A 309 -16.03 1.34 -11.37
C VAL A 309 -17.02 0.56 -10.51
N GLU A 310 -16.76 0.48 -9.21
CA GLU A 310 -17.66 -0.10 -8.21
C GLU A 310 -18.19 1.01 -7.30
N ILE A 311 -19.49 1.28 -7.35
CA ILE A 311 -20.17 2.21 -6.46
C ILE A 311 -20.88 1.35 -5.41
N ILE A 312 -20.49 1.47 -4.14
CA ILE A 312 -21.00 0.69 -3.01
C ILE A 312 -21.93 1.59 -2.20
N ILE A 313 -23.24 1.31 -2.22
CA ILE A 313 -24.28 2.07 -1.53
C ILE A 313 -24.79 1.25 -0.34
N PRO A 314 -24.58 1.72 0.89
CA PRO A 314 -25.16 1.07 2.08
C PRO A 314 -26.68 1.11 2.10
N VAL A 315 -27.26 0.02 2.62
CA VAL A 315 -28.70 -0.14 2.87
C VAL A 315 -28.94 -0.54 4.33
N PRO A 316 -30.15 -0.35 4.86
CA PRO A 316 -30.55 -0.94 6.12
C PRO A 316 -30.34 -2.46 6.14
N SER A 317 -29.94 -3.02 7.27
CA SER A 317 -29.82 -4.47 7.49
C SER A 317 -31.17 -5.21 7.46
N ASP A 318 -32.27 -4.48 7.62
CA ASP A 318 -33.64 -4.98 7.46
C ASP A 318 -34.14 -4.96 6.00
N ALA A 319 -33.32 -4.54 5.03
CA ALA A 319 -33.72 -4.39 3.63
C ALA A 319 -33.77 -5.72 2.86
N ASP A 320 -34.95 -6.03 2.28
CA ASP A 320 -35.22 -7.26 1.53
C ASP A 320 -35.74 -6.99 0.09
N SER A 321 -35.83 -8.04 -0.74
CA SER A 321 -36.50 -8.05 -2.04
C SER A 321 -35.94 -7.00 -3.03
N PRO A 322 -34.61 -6.99 -3.26
CA PRO A 322 -33.93 -5.99 -4.07
C PRO A 322 -34.41 -5.98 -5.53
N LYS A 323 -34.78 -4.79 -6.03
CA LYS A 323 -35.18 -4.58 -7.43
C LYS A 323 -34.36 -3.44 -8.02
N PHE A 324 -33.46 -3.77 -8.93
CA PHE A 324 -32.57 -2.81 -9.60
C PHE A 324 -33.06 -2.45 -11.00
N LYS A 325 -32.92 -1.18 -11.37
CA LYS A 325 -33.11 -0.65 -12.74
C LYS A 325 -31.98 0.32 -13.06
N ALA A 326 -30.96 -0.16 -13.75
CA ALA A 326 -29.84 0.64 -14.25
C ALA A 326 -29.87 0.68 -15.78
N ALA A 327 -29.52 1.82 -16.38
CA ALA A 327 -29.39 1.92 -17.84
C ALA A 327 -28.06 1.35 -18.35
N ILE A 328 -27.00 1.44 -17.53
CA ILE A 328 -25.63 1.01 -17.83
C ILE A 328 -25.04 0.38 -16.55
N GLY A 329 -24.26 -0.69 -16.72
CA GLY A 329 -23.70 -1.46 -15.62
C GLY A 329 -24.70 -2.46 -15.01
N SER A 330 -24.22 -3.24 -14.04
CA SER A 330 -25.00 -4.26 -13.32
C SER A 330 -24.97 -3.98 -11.82
N ALA A 331 -26.06 -4.24 -11.11
CA ALA A 331 -26.14 -4.06 -9.66
C ALA A 331 -26.40 -5.41 -8.97
N LYS A 332 -25.61 -5.69 -7.92
CA LYS A 332 -25.72 -6.87 -7.06
C LYS A 332 -26.03 -6.42 -5.63
N TYR A 333 -26.94 -7.12 -4.95
CA TYR A 333 -27.10 -6.97 -3.50
C TYR A 333 -26.05 -7.82 -2.77
N THR A 334 -25.51 -7.27 -1.69
CA THR A 334 -24.42 -7.84 -0.86
C THR A 334 -24.86 -7.73 0.60
N PRO A 335 -25.75 -8.62 1.08
CA PRO A 335 -26.23 -8.62 2.47
C PRO A 335 -25.10 -8.62 3.50
N GLU A 336 -24.00 -9.31 3.20
CA GLU A 336 -22.81 -9.42 4.04
C GLU A 336 -22.10 -8.07 4.33
N GLU A 337 -22.28 -7.05 3.47
CA GLU A 337 -21.81 -5.67 3.73
C GLU A 337 -22.94 -4.73 4.21
N ASN A 338 -24.20 -5.18 4.27
CA ASN A 338 -25.40 -4.32 4.29
C ASN A 338 -25.34 -3.26 3.19
N ALA A 339 -25.06 -3.67 1.94
CA ALA A 339 -24.89 -2.75 0.81
C ALA A 339 -25.34 -3.38 -0.51
N PHE A 340 -25.55 -2.54 -1.54
CA PHE A 340 -25.54 -3.00 -2.93
C PHE A 340 -24.40 -2.36 -3.71
N VAL A 341 -23.82 -3.14 -4.64
CA VAL A 341 -22.69 -2.73 -5.47
C VAL A 341 -23.17 -2.55 -6.90
N TRP A 342 -23.03 -1.34 -7.44
CA TRP A 342 -23.25 -1.04 -8.85
C TRP A 342 -21.91 -1.02 -9.58
N GLN A 343 -21.72 -2.02 -10.44
CA GLN A 343 -20.50 -2.23 -11.23
C GLN A 343 -20.69 -1.69 -12.66
N ILE A 344 -19.77 -0.82 -13.08
CA ILE A 344 -19.74 -0.19 -14.40
C ILE A 344 -18.36 -0.47 -15.00
N LYS A 345 -18.27 -1.43 -15.93
CA LYS A 345 -16.99 -1.87 -16.53
C LYS A 345 -16.21 -0.73 -17.18
N SER A 346 -16.90 0.25 -17.76
CA SER A 346 -16.30 1.39 -18.45
C SER A 346 -17.18 2.64 -18.30
N PHE A 347 -16.57 3.72 -17.81
CA PHE A 347 -17.24 5.00 -17.54
C PHE A 347 -16.41 6.14 -18.18
N PRO A 348 -16.75 6.56 -19.41
CA PRO A 348 -16.06 7.65 -20.10
C PRO A 348 -16.25 9.01 -19.40
N GLY A 349 -15.23 9.87 -19.42
CA GLY A 349 -15.29 11.19 -18.78
C GLY A 349 -16.36 12.12 -19.36
N GLY A 350 -16.95 12.96 -18.51
CA GLY A 350 -18.03 13.87 -18.91
C GLY A 350 -19.35 13.17 -19.28
N LYS A 351 -19.60 11.97 -18.76
CA LYS A 351 -20.89 11.26 -18.80
C LYS A 351 -21.61 11.28 -17.44
N GLU A 352 -22.90 11.03 -17.49
CA GLU A 352 -23.75 10.80 -16.31
C GLU A 352 -24.54 9.51 -16.51
N PHE A 353 -24.61 8.66 -15.49
CA PHE A 353 -25.39 7.42 -15.49
C PHE A 353 -26.36 7.40 -14.31
N LEU A 354 -27.46 6.64 -14.47
CA LEU A 354 -28.55 6.56 -13.51
C LEU A 354 -28.85 5.09 -13.15
N LEU A 355 -29.06 4.87 -11.86
CA LEU A 355 -29.59 3.64 -11.28
C LEU A 355 -30.75 3.99 -10.34
N ARG A 356 -31.80 3.16 -10.37
CA ARG A 356 -32.80 3.09 -9.31
C ARG A 356 -32.72 1.73 -8.62
N ALA A 357 -32.75 1.71 -7.30
CA ALA A 357 -32.95 0.50 -6.51
C ALA A 357 -34.20 0.65 -5.64
N HIS A 358 -34.90 -0.45 -5.41
CA HIS A 358 -36.06 -0.53 -4.53
C HIS A 358 -35.89 -1.76 -3.63
N PHE A 359 -36.00 -1.56 -2.32
CA PHE A 359 -36.02 -2.61 -1.30
C PHE A 359 -37.31 -2.53 -0.50
N ASN A 360 -37.84 -3.66 -0.07
CA ASN A 360 -38.88 -3.71 0.95
C ASN A 360 -38.25 -3.47 2.32
N LEU A 361 -39.04 -2.93 3.26
CA LEU A 361 -38.69 -2.82 4.68
C LEU A 361 -39.77 -3.52 5.53
N PRO A 362 -39.40 -4.25 6.60
CA PRO A 362 -40.35 -4.85 7.52
C PRO A 362 -41.33 -3.84 8.13
N SER A 363 -42.49 -4.34 8.53
CA SER A 363 -43.50 -3.57 9.27
C SER A 363 -43.12 -3.33 10.74
N VAL A 364 -42.21 -4.14 11.28
CA VAL A 364 -41.63 -4.04 12.62
C VAL A 364 -40.30 -3.30 12.53
N THR A 365 -40.10 -2.28 13.37
CA THR A 365 -38.84 -1.55 13.47
C THR A 365 -37.90 -2.24 14.44
N GLY A 366 -36.68 -2.57 14.01
CA GLY A 366 -35.61 -2.99 14.91
C GLY A 366 -35.23 -1.87 15.91
N GLU A 367 -34.78 -2.24 17.11
CA GLU A 367 -34.57 -1.29 18.21
C GLU A 367 -33.22 -0.52 18.12
N GLY A 368 -32.36 -0.87 17.15
CA GLY A 368 -31.08 -0.22 16.91
C GLY A 368 -31.17 1.02 16.01
N LYS A 369 -30.51 2.12 16.41
CA LYS A 369 -30.16 3.21 15.48
C LYS A 369 -28.97 2.77 14.63
N GLU A 370 -29.23 2.26 13.43
CA GLU A 370 -28.17 1.93 12.48
C GLU A 370 -27.28 3.14 12.18
N GLY A 371 -25.96 2.95 12.27
CA GLY A 371 -24.99 3.95 11.89
C GLY A 371 -25.09 4.25 10.39
N LYS A 372 -25.15 5.53 10.02
CA LYS A 372 -25.19 5.96 8.61
C LYS A 372 -23.85 5.70 7.93
N ARG A 373 -23.65 4.46 7.48
CA ARG A 373 -22.51 4.09 6.64
C ARG A 373 -22.49 4.97 5.37
N PRO A 374 -21.32 5.45 4.95
CA PRO A 374 -21.19 6.33 3.80
C PRO A 374 -21.08 5.54 2.48
N ILE A 375 -21.37 6.20 1.36
CA ILE A 375 -21.16 5.63 0.01
C ILE A 375 -19.65 5.55 -0.26
N ARG A 376 -19.19 4.42 -0.78
CA ARG A 376 -17.79 4.21 -1.22
C ARG A 376 -17.74 4.06 -2.73
N VAL A 377 -16.65 4.50 -3.37
CA VAL A 377 -16.45 4.32 -4.82
C VAL A 377 -15.02 3.85 -5.10
N LYS A 378 -14.88 2.67 -5.70
CA LYS A 378 -13.61 2.19 -6.27
C LYS A 378 -13.61 2.43 -7.77
N PHE A 379 -12.49 2.85 -8.32
CA PHE A 379 -12.31 3.04 -9.77
C PHE A 379 -10.82 3.15 -10.12
N GLU A 380 -10.49 2.82 -11.37
CA GLU A 380 -9.18 3.03 -11.96
C GLU A 380 -9.29 3.91 -13.21
N ILE A 381 -8.40 4.88 -13.41
CA ILE A 381 -8.29 5.66 -14.65
C ILE A 381 -6.84 5.59 -15.16
N PRO A 382 -6.53 4.72 -16.15
CA PRO A 382 -5.16 4.62 -16.65
C PRO A 382 -4.76 5.88 -17.42
N TYR A 383 -3.45 6.14 -17.46
CA TYR A 383 -2.83 7.27 -18.17
C TYR A 383 -3.35 8.67 -17.75
N PHE A 384 -3.74 8.80 -16.49
CA PHE A 384 -4.18 10.05 -15.87
C PHE A 384 -3.34 10.30 -14.62
N THR A 385 -2.87 11.53 -14.39
CA THR A 385 -2.37 11.97 -13.08
C THR A 385 -3.26 13.12 -12.60
N THR A 386 -3.66 13.05 -11.33
CA THR A 386 -4.56 14.00 -10.69
C THR A 386 -3.78 15.17 -10.09
N SER A 387 -2.62 14.91 -9.49
CA SER A 387 -1.65 15.96 -9.11
C SER A 387 -1.18 16.76 -10.34
N GLY A 388 -0.99 16.08 -11.47
CA GLY A 388 -0.29 16.62 -12.64
C GLY A 388 1.23 16.49 -12.55
N ILE A 389 1.75 15.54 -11.76
CA ILE A 389 3.18 15.20 -11.70
C ILE A 389 3.70 14.77 -13.07
N GLN A 390 4.94 15.18 -13.37
CA GLN A 390 5.62 14.94 -14.64
C GLN A 390 7.12 14.73 -14.41
N TRP A 391 7.67 13.73 -15.10
CA TRP A 391 9.10 13.46 -15.11
C TRP A 391 9.83 14.43 -16.04
N LEU A 392 10.71 15.24 -15.46
CA LEU A 392 11.72 15.97 -16.22
C LEU A 392 12.86 15.02 -16.58
N SER A 393 13.39 15.16 -17.79
CA SER A 393 14.27 14.18 -18.44
C SER A 393 15.38 13.65 -17.51
N SER A 394 15.30 12.37 -17.16
CA SER A 394 16.35 11.69 -16.41
C SER A 394 17.68 11.71 -17.15
N THR A 395 18.80 11.69 -16.43
CA THR A 395 20.14 11.64 -17.04
C THR A 395 21.01 10.64 -16.30
N SER A 396 20.99 9.39 -16.77
CA SER A 396 21.89 8.33 -16.35
C SER A 396 23.34 8.75 -16.55
N MET A 397 24.14 8.72 -15.49
CA MET A 397 25.58 8.96 -15.56
C MET A 397 26.31 7.65 -15.25
N GLY A 398 26.57 6.88 -16.29
CA GLY A 398 27.38 5.67 -16.27
C GLY A 398 28.34 5.67 -17.46
N SER A 399 29.50 5.05 -17.31
CA SER A 399 30.60 5.06 -18.29
C SER A 399 30.37 4.13 -19.50
N LEU A 400 29.17 4.14 -20.05
CA LEU A 400 28.80 3.39 -21.26
C LEU A 400 29.31 4.12 -22.51
N HIS A 401 30.08 3.44 -23.34
CA HIS A 401 30.39 3.91 -24.69
C HIS A 401 29.08 4.07 -25.48
N HIS A 402 28.85 5.27 -26.01
CA HIS A 402 27.69 5.68 -26.81
C HIS A 402 26.29 5.57 -26.15
N PRO A 403 25.88 6.53 -25.30
CA PRO A 403 24.47 6.82 -25.04
C PRO A 403 23.81 7.51 -26.27
N LYS A 404 23.77 6.84 -27.42
CA LYS A 404 23.15 7.35 -28.66
C LYS A 404 21.63 7.12 -28.69
N ARG A 405 20.93 7.52 -27.63
CA ARG A 405 19.47 7.66 -27.56
C ARG A 405 19.10 8.81 -26.61
N ARG A 406 18.30 9.76 -27.10
CA ARG A 406 17.47 10.58 -26.21
C ARG A 406 16.41 9.65 -25.63
N LEU A 407 16.16 9.75 -24.33
CA LEU A 407 15.01 9.12 -23.69
C LEU A 407 13.73 9.63 -24.37
N SER A 408 13.00 8.73 -25.01
CA SER A 408 11.76 9.01 -25.73
C SER A 408 10.70 8.06 -25.23
N ALA A 409 9.66 8.59 -24.58
CA ALA A 409 8.55 7.79 -24.07
C ALA A 409 7.62 7.36 -25.22
N GLU A 410 8.00 6.30 -25.93
CA GLU A 410 7.17 5.66 -26.95
C GLU A 410 6.18 4.68 -26.31
N ASN A 411 4.96 5.19 -26.08
CA ASN A 411 3.83 4.48 -25.49
C ASN A 411 3.41 3.25 -26.31
N ASP A 412 3.73 2.06 -25.80
CA ASP A 412 3.14 0.77 -26.20
C ASP A 412 3.37 -0.25 -25.07
N MET A 413 2.33 -0.75 -24.41
CA MET A 413 2.41 -1.97 -23.59
C MET A 413 1.05 -2.59 -23.19
N ILE A 414 1.14 -3.82 -22.68
CA ILE A 414 0.05 -4.71 -22.25
C ILE A 414 -0.02 -4.73 -20.69
N LEU A 415 -1.15 -5.15 -20.11
CA LEU A 415 -1.47 -5.05 -18.67
C LEU A 415 -2.05 -6.37 -18.11
N ILE A 416 -1.64 -6.81 -16.91
CA ILE A 416 -2.22 -7.95 -16.16
C ILE A 416 -2.12 -7.70 -14.63
N SER A 417 -3.24 -7.84 -13.89
CA SER A 417 -3.39 -8.09 -12.43
C SER A 417 -2.92 -7.04 -11.39
N SER A 418 -3.33 -7.02 -10.09
CA SER A 418 -4.57 -7.43 -9.34
C SER A 418 -4.43 -7.05 -7.82
N PHE A 419 -5.47 -7.34 -7.00
CA PHE A 419 -5.52 -7.42 -5.51
C PHE A 419 -5.96 -6.18 -4.67
N SER A 420 -6.11 -6.34 -3.34
CA SER A 420 -7.14 -5.66 -2.50
C SER A 420 -6.82 -5.66 -0.97
N VAL A 421 -7.76 -5.19 -0.10
CA VAL A 421 -7.77 -5.22 1.42
C VAL A 421 -6.93 -4.09 2.08
N PHE A 422 -7.26 -3.36 3.18
CA PHE A 422 -8.44 -3.03 4.07
C PHE A 422 -7.99 -1.88 5.05
N ILE A 423 -8.77 -1.18 5.90
CA ILE A 423 -10.18 -0.68 5.96
C ILE A 423 -10.29 0.36 7.13
N ASP A 424 -11.46 1.00 7.35
CA ASP A 424 -11.84 1.89 8.49
C ASP A 424 -11.19 3.30 8.57
N ASN A 425 -11.87 4.38 9.01
CA ASN A 425 -13.23 4.53 9.55
C ASN A 425 -13.88 5.91 9.20
N CYS A 426 -15.22 5.98 9.17
CA CYS A 426 -16.07 7.18 9.17
C CYS A 426 -15.88 8.27 8.07
N GLY A 427 -16.06 7.92 6.79
CA GLY A 427 -16.23 8.93 5.72
C GLY A 427 -16.69 8.37 4.37
N ILE A 428 -17.30 9.19 3.50
CA ILE A 428 -17.38 8.88 2.06
C ILE A 428 -15.96 8.64 1.59
N GLU A 429 -15.65 7.39 1.30
CA GLU A 429 -14.30 6.94 1.01
C GLU A 429 -14.26 6.52 -0.46
N LEU A 430 -13.74 7.43 -1.29
CA LEU A 430 -13.21 7.03 -2.57
C LEU A 430 -11.80 6.49 -2.32
N ILE A 431 -11.62 5.17 -2.51
CA ILE A 431 -10.29 4.57 -2.65
C ILE A 431 -10.05 4.45 -4.15
N MET A 432 -9.34 5.43 -4.69
CA MET A 432 -8.85 5.40 -6.07
C MET A 432 -7.53 4.62 -6.13
N HIS A 433 -7.37 3.76 -7.14
CA HIS A 433 -6.04 3.30 -7.57
C HIS A 433 -5.85 3.73 -9.03
N LEU A 434 -4.84 4.55 -9.30
CA LEU A 434 -4.65 5.23 -10.58
C LEU A 434 -3.32 4.83 -11.21
N THR A 435 -3.29 3.66 -11.84
CA THR A 435 -2.07 3.08 -12.39
C THR A 435 -1.62 3.79 -13.68
N VAL A 436 -0.48 4.47 -13.64
CA VAL A 436 0.16 5.09 -14.82
C VAL A 436 1.50 4.43 -15.11
N ASN A 437 1.46 3.38 -15.93
CA ASN A 437 2.67 2.69 -16.37
C ASN A 437 3.40 3.52 -17.44
N PHE A 438 4.64 3.91 -17.19
CA PHE A 438 5.54 4.50 -18.19
C PHE A 438 6.59 3.47 -18.64
N VAL A 439 6.57 3.17 -19.94
CA VAL A 439 7.63 2.39 -20.60
C VAL A 439 8.73 3.35 -21.04
N ILE A 440 9.97 3.13 -20.59
CA ILE A 440 11.15 3.90 -21.01
C ILE A 440 12.09 2.96 -21.79
N LYS A 441 12.14 3.15 -23.12
CA LYS A 441 12.95 2.39 -24.12
C LYS A 441 14.23 3.13 -24.54
#